data_AF-A0A4S9YVQ3-F1
#
_entry.id   AF-A0A4S9YVQ3-F1
#
_cell.length_a   1.000
_cell.length_b   1.000
_cell.length_c   1.000
_cell.angle_alpha   90.00
_cell.angle_beta   90.00
_cell.angle_gamma   90.00
#
_symmetry.space_group_name_H-M   'P 1'
#
loop_
_entity.id
_entity.type
_entity.pdbx_description
1 polymer ?
#
loop_
_entity_poly.entity_id
_entity_poly.type
_entity_poly.pdbx_seq_one_letter_code
_entity_poly.pdbx_strand_id
1 'polypeptide(L)'
;MISISSKRSLFAALACVPSVVAAQYGNATASANASTISFHDPTGVSTTFATNSFNYSLASTYSVQTDFSNERLAALWQQVGPIAAGPVTTTVSPTPESSPLARPGVMHPYIPSYEANLSNAKLPENFIWGVASSAYQIEGAANAEGKGPSIWDLLAHRVPNQVADNTTGDVVAEHYYLYKQDFARLKTLGVPVFSPSISWPRIFACGKGPINEEGVHHYDDVVAELVKNGIKPAITRFHWDTPLALFNEYGAWTDPQIVDDFFNFATFIIQRYDQYVETWFTINEPQYCNW
;
A
#
# COMPACT_ATOMS: atom_id res chain seq x y z
N MET A 1 -70.03 -18.78 -21.55
CA MET A 1 -68.66 -18.20 -21.61
C MET A 1 -67.73 -19.26 -21.07
N ILE A 2 -66.79 -19.70 -21.92
CA ILE A 2 -66.41 -21.10 -22.06
C ILE A 2 -65.23 -21.48 -21.15
N SER A 3 -65.51 -22.50 -20.32
CA SER A 3 -64.63 -23.41 -19.59
C SER A 3 -63.67 -24.18 -20.51
N ILE A 4 -62.55 -24.70 -19.98
CA ILE A 4 -61.84 -25.98 -20.30
C ILE A 4 -60.46 -25.88 -19.60
N SER A 5 -60.23 -26.54 -18.47
CA SER A 5 -59.94 -27.98 -18.26
C SER A 5 -58.44 -28.28 -18.14
N SER A 6 -58.08 -28.73 -16.94
CA SER A 6 -57.08 -29.74 -16.60
C SER A 6 -56.51 -30.55 -17.78
N LYS A 7 -55.18 -30.63 -17.85
CA LYS A 7 -54.47 -31.91 -18.08
C LYS A 7 -53.28 -32.03 -17.14
N ARG A 8 -53.40 -32.98 -16.21
CA ARG A 8 -52.27 -33.66 -15.59
C ARG A 8 -51.45 -34.35 -16.67
N SER A 9 -50.14 -34.22 -16.61
CA SER A 9 -49.22 -35.22 -17.16
C SER A 9 -48.25 -35.62 -16.05
N LEU A 10 -48.33 -36.89 -15.66
CA LEU A 10 -47.30 -37.56 -14.88
C LEU A 10 -46.05 -37.65 -15.74
N PHE A 11 -44.91 -37.15 -15.27
CA PHE A 11 -43.61 -37.70 -15.64
C PHE A 11 -42.72 -37.80 -14.40
N ALA A 12 -41.98 -38.90 -14.39
CA ALA A 12 -41.39 -39.56 -13.24
C ALA A 12 -40.36 -38.72 -12.48
N ALA A 13 -40.36 -38.90 -11.16
CA ALA A 13 -39.24 -38.57 -10.30
C ALA A 13 -38.05 -39.46 -10.69
N LEU A 14 -37.04 -38.89 -11.33
CA LEU A 14 -35.69 -39.45 -11.35
C LEU A 14 -34.87 -38.64 -10.36
N ALA A 15 -34.66 -39.22 -9.18
CA ALA A 15 -33.68 -38.73 -8.22
C ALA A 15 -32.29 -38.98 -8.81
N CYS A 16 -31.74 -37.98 -9.52
CA CYS A 16 -30.33 -37.94 -9.81
C CYS A 16 -29.65 -37.29 -8.60
N VAL A 17 -29.04 -38.12 -7.76
CA VAL A 17 -28.06 -37.68 -6.77
C VAL A 17 -26.89 -37.09 -7.56
N PRO A 18 -26.57 -35.79 -7.45
CA PRO A 18 -25.33 -35.30 -8.00
C PRO A 18 -24.21 -35.84 -7.12
N SER A 19 -23.45 -36.79 -7.68
CA SER A 19 -22.16 -37.20 -7.16
C SER A 19 -21.32 -35.93 -6.97
N VAL A 20 -21.05 -35.58 -5.73
CA VAL A 20 -20.11 -34.51 -5.38
C VAL A 20 -18.72 -35.03 -5.76
N VAL A 21 -18.31 -34.76 -7.00
CA VAL A 21 -16.90 -34.81 -7.35
C VAL A 21 -16.30 -33.56 -6.73
N ALA A 22 -15.75 -33.72 -5.52
CA ALA A 22 -14.85 -32.73 -4.97
C ALA A 22 -13.75 -32.51 -6.01
N ALA A 23 -13.69 -31.30 -6.58
CA ALA A 23 -12.53 -30.89 -7.36
C ALA A 23 -11.33 -30.96 -6.42
N GLN A 24 -10.53 -32.02 -6.57
CA GLN A 24 -9.21 -32.09 -5.99
C GLN A 24 -8.39 -31.01 -6.69
N TYR A 25 -8.36 -29.82 -6.08
CA TYR A 25 -7.28 -28.89 -6.30
C TYR A 25 -6.02 -29.62 -5.85
N GLY A 26 -5.19 -30.00 -6.82
CA GLY A 26 -3.92 -30.65 -6.54
C GLY A 26 -3.16 -29.79 -5.53
N ASN A 27 -2.89 -30.35 -4.36
CA ASN A 27 -1.89 -29.82 -3.45
C ASN A 27 -0.55 -29.88 -4.20
N ALA A 28 -0.21 -28.80 -4.89
CA ALA A 28 1.18 -28.51 -5.16
C ALA A 28 1.83 -28.31 -3.79
N THR A 29 2.51 -29.36 -3.30
CA THR A 29 3.46 -29.24 -2.21
C THR A 29 4.56 -28.30 -2.68
N ALA A 30 4.35 -27.00 -2.49
CA ALA A 30 5.42 -26.03 -2.52
C ALA A 30 6.33 -26.39 -1.36
N SER A 31 7.44 -27.03 -1.67
CA SER A 31 8.58 -27.15 -0.79
C SER A 31 9.03 -25.72 -0.46
N ALA A 32 8.54 -25.18 0.65
CA ALA A 32 9.00 -23.92 1.22
C ALA A 32 10.41 -24.15 1.78
N ASN A 33 11.41 -24.17 0.88
CA ASN A 33 12.71 -23.65 1.26
C ASN A 33 12.47 -22.16 1.45
N ALA A 34 12.28 -21.73 2.70
CA ALA A 34 12.26 -20.33 3.06
C ALA A 34 13.67 -19.76 2.83
N SER A 35 13.99 -19.47 1.57
CA SER A 35 15.08 -18.60 1.22
C SER A 35 14.77 -17.25 1.84
N THR A 36 15.56 -16.85 2.83
CA THR A 36 15.55 -15.51 3.40
C THR A 36 15.67 -14.50 2.26
N ILE A 37 14.65 -13.67 2.09
CA ILE A 37 14.67 -12.55 1.15
C ILE A 37 15.77 -11.59 1.61
N SER A 38 16.60 -11.15 0.68
CA SER A 38 17.61 -10.12 0.91
C SER A 38 17.45 -9.02 -0.11
N PHE A 39 17.66 -7.78 0.32
CA PHE A 39 17.70 -6.60 -0.53
C PHE A 39 19.16 -6.19 -0.72
N HIS A 40 19.50 -5.78 -1.93
CA HIS A 40 20.82 -5.24 -2.23
C HIS A 40 20.78 -3.72 -2.17
N ASP A 41 21.89 -3.13 -1.75
CA ASP A 41 22.03 -1.69 -1.80
C ASP A 41 22.14 -1.22 -3.27
N PRO A 42 21.45 -0.13 -3.64
CA PRO A 42 21.53 0.49 -4.97
C PRO A 42 22.98 0.75 -5.46
N THR A 43 23.27 0.48 -6.74
CA THR A 43 24.61 0.64 -7.37
C THR A 43 24.56 1.57 -8.60
N GLY A 44 25.61 2.37 -8.86
CA GLY A 44 25.82 3.07 -10.14
C GLY A 44 25.16 4.45 -10.37
N VAL A 45 24.47 5.06 -9.40
CA VAL A 45 24.04 6.47 -9.43
C VAL A 45 24.49 7.17 -8.15
N SER A 46 25.47 8.08 -8.21
CA SER A 46 26.05 8.85 -7.07
C SER A 46 26.01 8.08 -5.73
N THR A 47 26.54 6.86 -5.70
CA THR A 47 26.18 5.83 -4.71
C THR A 47 26.90 5.93 -3.38
N THR A 48 26.70 7.05 -2.71
CA THR A 48 26.74 7.06 -1.26
C THR A 48 25.60 7.96 -0.84
N PHE A 49 24.37 7.43 -0.91
CA PHE A 49 23.32 8.04 -0.11
C PHE A 49 23.83 7.99 1.32
N ALA A 50 24.15 9.16 1.87
CA ALA A 50 24.51 9.23 3.27
C ALA A 50 23.34 8.65 4.06
N THR A 51 23.62 7.93 5.13
CA THR A 51 22.60 7.31 5.97
C THR A 51 22.47 8.18 7.20
N ASN A 52 21.23 8.52 7.59
CA ASN A 52 20.98 9.29 8.81
C ASN A 52 19.85 8.63 9.60
N SER A 53 20.07 8.48 10.91
CA SER A 53 19.01 8.14 11.86
C SER A 53 18.38 9.43 12.36
N PHE A 54 17.12 9.64 12.00
CA PHE A 54 16.43 10.87 12.33
C PHE A 54 15.64 10.77 13.66
N ASN A 55 15.80 11.77 14.54
CA ASN A 55 15.06 11.86 15.80
C ASN A 55 14.45 13.27 15.96
N TYR A 56 13.12 13.34 16.06
CA TYR A 56 12.40 14.60 16.27
C TYR A 56 12.37 14.96 17.77
N SER A 57 13.42 15.59 18.26
CA SER A 57 13.37 16.27 19.56
C SER A 57 13.82 17.71 19.40
N LEU A 58 13.11 18.63 20.07
CA LEU A 58 13.03 20.06 19.78
C LEU A 58 14.36 20.75 19.42
N ALA A 59 14.38 21.51 18.31
CA ALA A 59 15.43 22.48 18.03
C ALA A 59 14.98 23.63 17.11
N SER A 60 15.69 24.75 17.21
CA SER A 60 15.43 26.04 16.55
C SER A 60 16.45 26.39 15.47
N THR A 61 16.03 27.32 14.61
CA THR A 61 16.74 28.05 13.54
C THR A 61 16.99 27.32 12.22
N TYR A 62 16.42 27.92 11.15
CA TYR A 62 16.51 27.53 9.75
C TYR A 62 17.95 27.47 9.24
N SER A 63 18.26 26.42 8.47
CA SER A 63 19.50 26.32 7.70
C SER A 63 19.25 25.74 6.29
N VAL A 64 20.29 25.96 5.49
CA VAL A 64 20.52 25.95 4.04
C VAL A 64 20.07 24.65 3.35
N GLN A 65 19.88 24.68 2.02
CA GLN A 65 19.43 23.58 1.14
C GLN A 65 20.27 22.27 1.15
N THR A 66 21.25 22.17 2.04
CA THR A 66 22.08 20.99 2.29
C THR A 66 22.02 20.52 3.76
N ASP A 67 21.13 21.10 4.56
CA ASP A 67 20.92 20.73 5.95
C ASP A 67 19.94 19.56 6.05
N PHE A 68 20.47 18.37 6.31
CA PHE A 68 19.71 17.15 6.54
C PHE A 68 19.78 16.70 8.00
N SER A 69 19.85 17.68 8.90
CA SER A 69 19.93 17.45 10.34
C SER A 69 18.58 17.12 10.97
N ASN A 70 18.62 16.65 12.22
CA ASN A 70 17.42 16.43 13.03
C ASN A 70 16.69 17.75 13.32
N GLU A 71 17.45 18.83 13.47
CA GLU A 71 16.96 20.19 13.66
C GLU A 71 16.11 20.62 12.46
N ARG A 72 16.56 20.35 11.23
CA ARG A 72 15.79 20.62 10.01
C ARG A 72 14.51 19.80 9.96
N LEU A 73 14.58 18.50 10.24
CA LEU A 73 13.41 17.64 10.23
C LEU A 73 12.38 18.10 11.28
N ALA A 74 12.84 18.47 12.48
CA ALA A 74 12.00 19.03 13.53
C ALA A 74 11.34 20.35 13.08
N ALA A 75 12.08 21.22 12.41
CA ALA A 75 11.54 22.47 11.87
C ALA A 75 10.45 22.25 10.81
N LEU A 76 10.57 21.20 9.97
CA LEU A 76 9.53 20.82 9.01
C LEU A 76 8.27 20.33 9.73
N TRP A 77 8.41 19.45 10.73
CA TRP A 77 7.27 18.98 11.52
C TRP A 77 6.63 20.10 12.36
N GLN A 78 7.40 21.09 12.80
CA GLN A 78 6.85 22.26 13.48
C GLN A 78 5.86 23.05 12.61
N GLN A 79 6.08 23.10 11.28
CA GLN A 79 5.15 23.72 10.35
C GLN A 79 3.81 22.98 10.33
N VAL A 80 3.84 21.65 10.38
CA VAL A 80 2.64 20.80 10.43
C VAL A 80 1.90 20.96 11.77
N GLY A 81 2.62 20.88 12.88
CA GLY A 81 2.06 21.01 14.23
C GLY A 81 1.95 19.66 14.97
N PRO A 82 1.10 19.59 16.01
CA PRO A 82 0.91 18.35 16.79
C PRO A 82 0.34 17.23 15.92
N ILE A 83 0.93 16.04 16.05
CA ILE A 83 0.52 14.81 15.35
C ILE A 83 -0.23 13.92 16.34
N ALA A 84 -1.37 13.37 15.93
CA ALA A 84 -2.11 12.40 16.73
C ALA A 84 -1.35 11.07 16.82
N ALA A 85 -1.33 10.46 18.00
CA ALA A 85 -0.80 9.11 18.21
C ALA A 85 -1.95 8.09 18.16
N GLY A 86 -1.76 7.04 17.35
CA GLY A 86 -2.66 5.90 17.32
C GLY A 86 -2.52 4.98 18.53
N PRO A 87 -3.46 4.06 18.76
CA PRO A 87 -3.36 3.03 19.80
C PRO A 87 -2.24 2.01 19.54
N VAL A 88 -1.76 1.87 18.30
CA VAL A 88 -0.66 0.96 17.94
C VAL A 88 0.57 1.78 17.57
N THR A 89 1.71 1.50 18.21
CA THR A 89 2.97 2.24 17.98
C THR A 89 4.16 1.33 17.70
N THR A 90 3.92 0.02 17.53
CA THR A 90 4.93 -0.99 17.25
C THR A 90 4.36 -2.05 16.32
N THR A 91 5.17 -2.56 15.39
CA THR A 91 4.75 -3.59 14.43
C THR A 91 4.19 -4.82 15.14
N VAL A 92 2.97 -5.21 14.76
CA VAL A 92 2.22 -6.29 15.39
C VAL A 92 2.48 -7.61 14.66
N SER A 93 2.66 -8.68 15.43
CA SER A 93 2.68 -10.03 14.86
C SER A 93 1.26 -10.47 14.47
N PRO A 94 1.07 -11.10 13.30
CA PRO A 94 -0.25 -11.48 12.85
C PRO A 94 -0.88 -12.49 13.83
N THR A 95 -2.08 -12.18 14.28
CA THR A 95 -2.92 -13.10 15.02
C THR A 95 -3.80 -13.89 14.06
N PRO A 96 -4.03 -15.19 14.28
CA PRO A 96 -4.96 -15.97 13.48
C PRO A 96 -6.34 -15.31 13.54
N GLU A 97 -6.87 -14.91 12.38
CA GLU A 97 -8.26 -14.51 12.26
C GLU A 97 -9.14 -15.67 12.72
N SER A 98 -10.24 -15.36 13.41
CA SER A 98 -11.26 -16.36 13.72
C SER A 98 -11.71 -17.02 12.42
N SER A 99 -11.96 -18.35 12.47
CA SER A 99 -12.50 -19.15 11.36
C SER A 99 -13.55 -18.34 10.57
N PRO A 100 -13.55 -18.42 9.23
CA PRO A 100 -14.08 -17.39 8.34
C PRO A 100 -15.45 -16.88 8.78
N LEU A 101 -15.62 -15.54 8.68
CA LEU A 101 -16.90 -14.85 8.81
C LEU A 101 -18.03 -15.73 8.27
N ALA A 102 -19.07 -15.93 9.07
CA ALA A 102 -20.25 -16.69 8.68
C ALA A 102 -20.69 -16.28 7.27
N ARG A 103 -20.90 -17.28 6.40
CA ARG A 103 -21.31 -17.19 4.99
C ARG A 103 -21.89 -15.81 4.63
N PRO A 104 -21.39 -15.12 3.60
CA PRO A 104 -21.92 -13.83 3.18
C PRO A 104 -23.40 -13.97 2.83
N GLY A 105 -24.14 -12.90 3.12
CA GLY A 105 -25.45 -12.68 2.53
C GLY A 105 -25.35 -12.49 1.00
N VAL A 106 -26.18 -11.60 0.46
CA VAL A 106 -26.42 -11.39 -0.98
C VAL A 106 -25.20 -10.90 -1.82
N MET A 107 -23.96 -11.10 -1.35
CA MET A 107 -22.69 -10.81 -2.05
C MET A 107 -21.67 -11.98 -1.95
N HIS A 108 -22.10 -13.25 -1.82
CA HIS A 108 -21.17 -14.40 -1.86
C HIS A 108 -20.75 -14.74 -3.31
N PRO A 109 -19.52 -15.24 -3.58
CA PRO A 109 -19.07 -15.69 -4.91
C PRO A 109 -19.86 -16.85 -5.54
N TYR A 110 -20.90 -17.36 -4.89
CA TYR A 110 -21.89 -18.27 -5.48
C TYR A 110 -23.17 -17.55 -5.92
N ILE A 111 -23.17 -16.22 -5.93
CA ILE A 111 -24.28 -15.47 -6.50
C ILE A 111 -24.07 -15.48 -8.00
N PRO A 112 -24.91 -16.22 -8.74
CA PRO A 112 -24.81 -16.22 -10.18
C PRO A 112 -25.00 -14.79 -10.66
N SER A 113 -24.22 -14.40 -11.67
CA SER A 113 -24.51 -13.21 -12.44
C SER A 113 -26.00 -13.17 -12.76
N TYR A 114 -26.66 -12.03 -12.51
CA TYR A 114 -28.05 -11.82 -12.94
C TYR A 114 -28.17 -11.87 -14.48
N GLU A 115 -27.05 -11.68 -15.17
CA GLU A 115 -26.90 -11.88 -16.61
C GLU A 115 -26.52 -13.34 -16.91
N ALA A 116 -27.49 -14.10 -17.43
CA ALA A 116 -27.35 -15.54 -17.69
C ALA A 116 -26.20 -15.89 -18.66
N ASN A 117 -25.85 -14.96 -19.58
CA ASN A 117 -24.74 -15.12 -20.52
C ASN A 117 -23.34 -15.07 -19.86
N LEU A 118 -23.23 -14.63 -18.61
CA LEU A 118 -21.97 -14.58 -17.86
C LEU A 118 -21.78 -15.76 -16.88
N SER A 119 -22.76 -16.67 -16.78
CA SER A 119 -22.78 -17.76 -15.79
C SER A 119 -21.56 -18.70 -15.81
N ASN A 120 -20.80 -18.73 -16.91
CA ASN A 120 -19.54 -19.48 -17.04
C ASN A 120 -18.40 -18.65 -17.64
N ALA A 121 -18.57 -17.32 -17.70
CA ALA A 121 -17.54 -16.44 -18.21
C ALA A 121 -16.34 -16.47 -17.26
N LYS A 122 -15.15 -16.62 -17.82
CA LYS A 122 -13.89 -16.50 -17.11
C LYS A 122 -13.16 -15.29 -17.64
N LEU A 123 -12.46 -14.58 -16.75
CA LEU A 123 -11.47 -13.61 -17.17
C LEU A 123 -10.33 -14.33 -17.90
N PRO A 124 -9.54 -13.63 -18.74
CA PRO A 124 -8.36 -14.21 -19.39
C PRO A 124 -7.45 -14.91 -18.38
N GLU A 125 -6.76 -15.98 -18.79
CA GLU A 125 -5.89 -16.77 -17.88
C GLU A 125 -4.77 -15.92 -17.25
N ASN A 126 -4.34 -14.86 -17.94
CA ASN A 126 -3.34 -13.90 -17.48
C ASN A 126 -3.94 -12.66 -16.81
N PHE A 127 -5.24 -12.65 -16.49
CA PHE A 127 -5.86 -11.55 -15.76
C PHE A 127 -5.31 -11.48 -14.34
N ILE A 128 -4.79 -10.31 -13.97
CA ILE A 128 -4.30 -10.05 -12.63
C ILE A 128 -5.41 -9.34 -11.85
N TRP A 129 -5.85 -9.94 -10.75
CA TRP A 129 -6.76 -9.32 -9.81
C TRP A 129 -6.04 -9.05 -8.50
N GLY A 130 -6.47 -8.00 -7.78
CA GLY A 130 -5.81 -7.58 -6.56
C GLY A 130 -6.56 -6.45 -5.89
N VAL A 131 -5.94 -5.91 -4.85
CA VAL A 131 -6.41 -4.69 -4.16
C VAL A 131 -5.28 -3.66 -4.13
N ALA A 132 -5.63 -2.38 -4.05
CA ALA A 132 -4.69 -1.27 -4.11
C ALA A 132 -4.87 -0.33 -2.91
N SER A 133 -3.80 0.37 -2.56
CA SER A 133 -3.77 1.41 -1.54
C SER A 133 -2.68 2.44 -1.85
N SER A 134 -2.57 3.46 -1.00
CA SER A 134 -1.42 4.36 -0.99
C SER A 134 -0.91 4.58 0.42
N ALA A 135 0.39 4.88 0.54
CA ALA A 135 1.09 5.05 1.80
C ALA A 135 0.36 6.04 2.72
N TYR A 136 0.12 7.27 2.25
CA TYR A 136 -0.52 8.31 3.07
C TYR A 136 -1.96 7.95 3.48
N GLN A 137 -2.69 7.18 2.67
CA GLN A 137 -4.10 6.85 2.95
C GLN A 137 -4.27 5.71 3.97
N ILE A 138 -3.27 4.84 4.16
CA ILE A 138 -3.42 3.67 5.04
C ILE A 138 -2.34 3.51 6.11
N GLU A 139 -1.13 4.04 5.93
CA GLU A 139 -0.02 3.77 6.85
C GLU A 139 -0.23 4.40 8.21
N GLY A 140 -0.54 5.70 8.25
CA GLY A 140 -0.43 6.49 9.47
C GLY A 140 1.02 6.61 9.90
N ALA A 141 1.25 6.63 11.22
CA ALA A 141 2.57 6.77 11.80
C ALA A 141 3.33 7.97 11.20
N ALA A 142 2.62 9.10 11.08
CA ALA A 142 3.00 10.19 10.19
C ALA A 142 4.41 10.75 10.46
N ASN A 143 4.85 10.78 11.73
CA ASN A 143 6.18 11.24 12.15
C ASN A 143 7.05 10.14 12.78
N ALA A 144 6.67 8.86 12.62
CA ALA A 144 7.43 7.75 13.18
C ALA A 144 8.75 7.54 12.43
N GLU A 145 9.77 7.05 13.15
CA GLU A 145 10.97 6.45 12.55
C GLU A 145 11.64 7.33 11.49
N GLY A 146 11.73 8.64 11.76
CA GLY A 146 12.47 9.57 10.92
C GLY A 146 11.76 10.03 9.64
N LYS A 147 10.48 9.66 9.42
CA LYS A 147 9.70 10.14 8.28
C LYS A 147 9.60 11.68 8.28
N GLY A 148 9.78 12.28 7.11
CA GLY A 148 9.49 13.68 6.84
C GLY A 148 8.00 13.97 6.62
N PRO A 149 7.55 15.22 6.80
CA PRO A 149 6.21 15.61 6.42
C PRO A 149 6.08 15.71 4.90
N SER A 150 4.92 15.29 4.40
CA SER A 150 4.44 15.56 3.05
C SER A 150 3.64 16.87 3.02
N ILE A 151 3.30 17.34 1.81
CA ILE A 151 2.36 18.46 1.65
C ILE A 151 0.98 18.14 2.25
N TRP A 152 0.54 16.87 2.22
CA TRP A 152 -0.74 16.47 2.79
C TRP A 152 -0.75 16.54 4.32
N ASP A 153 0.38 16.20 4.96
CA ASP A 153 0.55 16.39 6.40
C ASP A 153 0.32 17.88 6.75
N LEU A 154 0.95 18.82 6.02
CA LEU A 154 0.77 20.25 6.26
C LEU A 154 -0.67 20.72 5.99
N LEU A 155 -1.20 20.41 4.81
CA LEU A 155 -2.48 20.95 4.36
C LEU A 155 -3.64 20.44 5.22
N ALA A 156 -3.66 19.15 5.57
CA ALA A 156 -4.70 18.59 6.42
C ALA A 156 -4.72 19.20 7.83
N HIS A 157 -3.56 19.60 8.37
CA HIS A 157 -3.46 20.25 9.69
C HIS A 157 -3.74 21.75 9.66
N ARG A 158 -3.40 22.43 8.57
CA ARG A 158 -3.33 23.91 8.54
C ARG A 158 -4.42 24.58 7.72
N VAL A 159 -5.04 23.87 6.79
CA VAL A 159 -6.05 24.43 5.90
C VAL A 159 -7.43 23.89 6.29
N PRO A 160 -8.30 24.71 6.92
CA PRO A 160 -9.64 24.28 7.27
C PRO A 160 -10.42 23.80 6.05
N ASN A 161 -11.10 22.67 6.19
CA ASN A 161 -11.90 22.01 5.15
C ASN A 161 -11.09 21.55 3.93
N GLN A 162 -9.75 21.46 4.04
CA GLN A 162 -8.95 20.80 3.02
C GLN A 162 -9.33 19.33 2.88
N VAL A 163 -9.52 18.66 4.02
CA VAL A 163 -10.19 17.37 4.11
C VAL A 163 -11.63 17.63 4.52
N ALA A 164 -12.59 17.00 3.85
CA ALA A 164 -14.02 17.31 3.99
C ALA A 164 -14.55 17.19 5.43
N ASP A 165 -13.97 16.29 6.23
CA ASP A 165 -14.30 16.06 7.64
C ASP A 165 -13.25 16.62 8.62
N ASN A 166 -12.27 17.37 8.12
CA ASN A 166 -11.14 17.91 8.87
C ASN A 166 -10.28 16.86 9.61
N THR A 167 -10.30 15.60 9.15
CA THR A 167 -9.37 14.57 9.64
C THR A 167 -7.97 14.71 9.03
N THR A 168 -6.99 14.04 9.63
CA THR A 168 -5.58 14.03 9.21
C THR A 168 -5.11 12.63 8.83
N GLY A 169 -3.96 12.54 8.16
CA GLY A 169 -3.30 11.28 7.83
C GLY A 169 -2.50 10.65 8.97
N ASP A 170 -2.62 11.15 10.21
CA ASP A 170 -1.71 10.80 11.31
C ASP A 170 -1.74 9.33 11.70
N VAL A 171 -2.96 8.77 11.76
CA VAL A 171 -3.25 7.44 12.31
C VAL A 171 -3.86 6.51 11.24
N VAL A 172 -4.92 6.99 10.58
CA VAL A 172 -5.67 6.27 9.52
C VAL A 172 -5.96 4.81 9.88
N ALA A 173 -5.58 3.84 9.04
CA ALA A 173 -5.77 2.41 9.29
C ALA A 173 -4.63 1.75 10.07
N GLU A 174 -3.61 2.53 10.47
CA GLU A 174 -2.40 2.04 11.16
C GLU A 174 -1.67 0.91 10.43
N HIS A 175 -1.77 0.85 9.09
CA HIS A 175 -1.14 -0.19 8.28
C HIS A 175 0.38 -0.23 8.48
N TYR A 176 1.00 0.89 8.85
CA TYR A 176 2.43 0.94 9.18
C TYR A 176 2.84 -0.10 10.22
N TYR A 177 1.98 -0.33 11.22
CA TYR A 177 2.21 -1.30 12.28
C TYR A 177 1.43 -2.61 12.09
N LEU A 178 0.36 -2.59 11.28
CA LEU A 178 -0.56 -3.71 11.10
C LEU A 178 -0.39 -4.49 9.79
N TYR A 179 0.53 -4.10 8.90
CA TYR A 179 0.68 -4.72 7.57
C TYR A 179 0.84 -6.25 7.61
N LYS A 180 1.52 -6.82 8.62
CA LYS A 180 1.63 -8.29 8.76
C LYS A 180 0.27 -8.95 8.99
N GLN A 181 -0.59 -8.32 9.80
CA GLN A 181 -1.96 -8.76 10.02
C GLN A 181 -2.81 -8.59 8.75
N ASP A 182 -2.67 -7.47 8.05
CA ASP A 182 -3.41 -7.22 6.81
C ASP A 182 -3.01 -8.19 5.70
N PHE A 183 -1.73 -8.52 5.55
CA PHE A 183 -1.27 -9.51 4.57
C PHE A 183 -1.73 -10.93 4.90
N ALA A 184 -1.81 -11.29 6.19
CA ALA A 184 -2.43 -12.55 6.60
C ALA A 184 -3.93 -12.62 6.22
N ARG A 185 -4.64 -11.49 6.31
CA ARG A 185 -6.05 -11.38 5.86
C ARG A 185 -6.17 -11.47 4.34
N LEU A 186 -5.34 -10.73 3.60
CA LEU A 186 -5.31 -10.78 2.13
C LEU A 186 -5.03 -12.20 1.61
N LYS A 187 -4.08 -12.90 2.23
CA LYS A 187 -3.79 -14.31 1.95
C LYS A 187 -5.00 -15.21 2.21
N THR A 188 -5.73 -14.99 3.30
CA THR A 188 -6.95 -15.75 3.63
C THR A 188 -8.06 -15.52 2.62
N LEU A 189 -8.16 -14.30 2.07
CA LEU A 189 -9.09 -13.95 0.99
C LEU A 189 -8.64 -14.46 -0.39
N GLY A 190 -7.43 -15.02 -0.50
CA GLY A 190 -6.86 -15.51 -1.75
C GLY A 190 -6.40 -14.40 -2.70
N VAL A 191 -6.17 -13.18 -2.20
CA VAL A 191 -5.72 -12.02 -3.00
C VAL A 191 -4.30 -12.28 -3.52
N PRO A 192 -4.06 -12.36 -4.85
CA PRO A 192 -2.76 -12.74 -5.39
C PRO A 192 -1.84 -11.55 -5.60
N VAL A 193 -2.38 -10.32 -5.70
CA VAL A 193 -1.62 -9.08 -5.93
C VAL A 193 -2.09 -7.98 -4.99
N PHE A 194 -1.14 -7.27 -4.40
CA PHE A 194 -1.38 -6.06 -3.63
C PHE A 194 -0.60 -4.90 -4.25
N SER A 195 -1.27 -3.77 -4.44
CA SER A 195 -0.71 -2.59 -5.08
C SER A 195 -0.57 -1.41 -4.10
N PRO A 196 0.46 -1.38 -3.24
CA PRO A 196 0.74 -0.24 -2.39
C PRO A 196 1.50 0.87 -3.13
N SER A 197 1.61 2.04 -2.52
CA SER A 197 2.65 3.01 -2.85
C SER A 197 3.75 3.03 -1.78
N ILE A 198 4.91 3.59 -2.13
CA ILE A 198 5.99 3.85 -1.18
C ILE A 198 5.99 5.33 -0.83
N SER A 199 6.13 5.66 0.45
CA SER A 199 6.17 7.05 0.88
C SER A 199 7.54 7.67 0.62
N TRP A 200 7.60 8.62 -0.32
CA TRP A 200 8.82 9.36 -0.63
C TRP A 200 9.43 10.01 0.64
N PRO A 201 8.70 10.80 1.44
CA PRO A 201 9.28 11.41 2.64
C PRO A 201 9.62 10.41 3.75
N ARG A 202 9.25 9.14 3.65
CA ARG A 202 9.73 8.10 4.56
C ARG A 202 11.12 7.59 4.17
N ILE A 203 11.43 7.55 2.87
CA ILE A 203 12.73 7.13 2.34
C ILE A 203 13.73 8.28 2.37
N PHE A 204 13.33 9.46 1.89
CA PHE A 204 14.12 10.69 1.95
C PHE A 204 13.36 11.73 2.76
N ALA A 205 13.69 11.90 4.04
CA ALA A 205 12.95 12.75 4.97
C ALA A 205 12.86 14.22 4.51
N CYS A 206 13.89 14.72 3.81
CA CYS A 206 13.89 16.04 3.18
C CYS A 206 13.60 16.00 1.68
N GLY A 207 13.06 14.89 1.17
CA GLY A 207 12.80 14.61 -0.25
C GLY A 207 14.03 14.31 -1.10
N LYS A 208 15.22 14.69 -0.64
CA LYS A 208 16.52 14.41 -1.25
C LYS A 208 17.59 14.24 -0.18
N GLY A 209 18.81 13.93 -0.62
CA GLY A 209 19.98 13.81 0.24
C GLY A 209 20.08 12.42 0.90
N PRO A 210 20.35 12.34 2.21
CA PRO A 210 20.51 11.07 2.89
C PRO A 210 19.20 10.29 2.96
N ILE A 211 19.33 8.96 2.91
CA ILE A 211 18.21 8.06 3.18
C ILE A 211 17.94 7.97 4.68
N ASN A 212 16.69 7.72 5.01
CA ASN A 212 16.24 7.32 6.33
C ASN A 212 16.21 5.79 6.41
N GLU A 213 17.18 5.20 7.11
CA GLU A 213 17.35 3.74 7.20
C GLU A 213 16.12 3.04 7.78
N GLU A 214 15.47 3.61 8.79
CA GLU A 214 14.28 2.98 9.38
C GLU A 214 13.12 2.94 8.36
N GLY A 215 12.98 3.98 7.54
CA GLY A 215 12.02 3.99 6.45
C GLY A 215 12.32 2.95 5.38
N VAL A 216 13.59 2.71 5.10
CA VAL A 216 14.03 1.64 4.17
C VAL A 216 13.74 0.27 4.77
N HIS A 217 14.11 0.03 6.03
CA HIS A 217 13.83 -1.21 6.75
C HIS A 217 12.33 -1.53 6.83
N HIS A 218 11.48 -0.51 6.99
CA HIS A 218 10.04 -0.69 6.95
C HIS A 218 9.58 -1.30 5.62
N TYR A 219 9.97 -0.71 4.48
CA TYR A 219 9.55 -1.22 3.17
C TYR A 219 10.23 -2.53 2.77
N ASP A 220 11.45 -2.78 3.25
CA ASP A 220 12.08 -4.11 3.18
C ASP A 220 11.19 -5.18 3.83
N ASP A 221 10.74 -4.96 5.06
CA ASP A 221 9.89 -5.91 5.80
C ASP A 221 8.49 -6.02 5.16
N VAL A 222 7.92 -4.92 4.64
CA VAL A 222 6.65 -4.93 3.90
C VAL A 222 6.75 -5.79 2.64
N VAL A 223 7.77 -5.58 1.79
CA VAL A 223 7.95 -6.36 0.55
C VAL A 223 8.25 -7.82 0.89
N ALA A 224 9.09 -8.08 1.90
CA ALA A 224 9.40 -9.43 2.32
C ALA A 224 8.16 -10.17 2.86
N GLU A 225 7.31 -9.50 3.64
CA GLU A 225 6.10 -10.10 4.19
C GLU A 225 5.03 -10.35 3.12
N LEU A 226 4.92 -9.50 2.09
CA LEU A 226 4.07 -9.76 0.92
C LEU A 226 4.49 -11.06 0.21
N VAL A 227 5.77 -11.17 -0.15
CA VAL A 227 6.32 -12.33 -0.85
C VAL A 227 6.16 -13.60 0.00
N LYS A 228 6.44 -13.52 1.30
CA LYS A 228 6.24 -14.63 2.25
C LYS A 228 4.78 -15.10 2.32
N ASN A 229 3.82 -14.20 2.12
CA ASN A 229 2.40 -14.55 2.07
C ASN A 229 1.92 -15.00 0.68
N GLY A 230 2.81 -15.05 -0.32
CA GLY A 230 2.48 -15.43 -1.69
C GLY A 230 1.70 -14.34 -2.44
N ILE A 231 1.80 -13.09 -1.99
CA ILE A 231 1.14 -11.93 -2.58
C ILE A 231 2.19 -11.17 -3.39
N LYS A 232 1.95 -10.97 -4.70
CA LYS A 232 2.87 -10.20 -5.52
C LYS A 232 2.69 -8.70 -5.29
N PRO A 233 3.76 -7.93 -5.06
CA PRO A 233 3.69 -6.48 -5.01
C PRO A 233 3.59 -5.86 -6.41
N ALA A 234 2.71 -4.87 -6.56
CA ALA A 234 2.63 -3.99 -7.73
C ALA A 234 2.77 -2.53 -7.27
N ILE A 235 4.00 -1.99 -7.29
CA ILE A 235 4.32 -0.79 -6.51
C ILE A 235 4.12 0.50 -7.31
N THR A 236 3.41 1.44 -6.72
CA THR A 236 3.37 2.85 -7.15
C THR A 236 4.47 3.64 -6.47
N ARG A 237 5.35 4.29 -7.25
CA ARG A 237 6.48 5.07 -6.69
C ARG A 237 6.01 6.39 -6.09
N PHE A 238 5.11 7.11 -6.76
CA PHE A 238 4.59 8.37 -6.23
C PHE A 238 3.07 8.39 -6.20
N HIS A 239 2.51 8.60 -5.01
CA HIS A 239 1.08 8.71 -4.79
C HIS A 239 0.75 9.96 -3.96
N TRP A 240 1.14 11.12 -4.52
CA TRP A 240 0.70 12.46 -4.11
C TRP A 240 1.27 12.97 -2.78
N ASP A 241 2.12 12.20 -2.12
CA ASP A 241 2.75 12.53 -0.85
C ASP A 241 4.07 13.28 -1.04
N THR A 242 4.03 14.37 -1.82
CA THR A 242 5.17 15.23 -2.13
C THR A 242 5.89 15.66 -0.84
N PRO A 243 7.21 15.47 -0.69
CA PRO A 243 7.94 15.92 0.49
C PRO A 243 7.79 17.44 0.70
N LEU A 244 7.36 17.84 1.89
CA LEU A 244 7.18 19.25 2.24
C LEU A 244 8.48 20.06 2.10
N ALA A 245 9.62 19.40 2.34
CA ALA A 245 10.93 20.00 2.18
C ALA A 245 11.18 20.53 0.76
N LEU A 246 10.86 19.73 -0.28
CA LEU A 246 11.03 20.12 -1.68
C LEU A 246 10.05 21.21 -2.08
N PHE A 247 8.81 21.13 -1.58
CA PHE A 247 7.81 22.18 -1.79
C PHE A 247 8.27 23.52 -1.21
N ASN A 248 8.76 23.53 0.04
CA ASN A 248 9.30 24.72 0.68
C ASN A 248 10.56 25.27 0.00
N GLU A 249 11.33 24.40 -0.65
CA GLU A 249 12.60 24.78 -1.25
C GLU A 249 12.44 25.45 -2.62
N TYR A 250 11.62 24.87 -3.49
CA TYR A 250 11.48 25.32 -4.87
C TYR A 250 10.07 25.14 -5.46
N GLY A 251 9.07 24.77 -4.65
CA GLY A 251 7.70 24.52 -5.12
C GLY A 251 7.45 23.10 -5.64
N ALA A 252 8.41 22.18 -5.47
CA ALA A 252 8.32 20.79 -5.90
C ALA A 252 7.97 20.67 -7.40
N TRP A 253 6.80 20.11 -7.73
CA TRP A 253 6.38 19.80 -9.10
C TRP A 253 6.23 21.00 -10.04
N THR A 254 6.25 22.23 -9.51
CA THR A 254 6.25 23.46 -10.33
C THR A 254 7.63 23.86 -10.84
N ASP A 255 8.70 23.18 -10.42
CA ASP A 255 10.09 23.46 -10.79
C ASP A 255 10.75 22.25 -11.46
N PRO A 256 11.57 22.42 -12.52
CA PRO A 256 12.28 21.33 -13.18
C PRO A 256 13.22 20.51 -12.27
N GLN A 257 13.71 21.07 -11.16
CA GLN A 257 14.59 20.35 -10.21
C GLN A 257 13.93 19.09 -9.64
N ILE A 258 12.60 19.03 -9.57
CA ILE A 258 11.86 17.86 -9.10
C ILE A 258 12.16 16.60 -9.92
N VAL A 259 12.57 16.76 -11.19
CA VAL A 259 12.87 15.64 -12.08
C VAL A 259 14.05 14.84 -11.56
N ASP A 260 15.13 15.51 -11.15
CA ASP A 260 16.33 14.84 -10.66
C ASP A 260 16.09 14.23 -9.26
N ASP A 261 15.39 14.94 -8.37
CA ASP A 261 15.04 14.44 -7.04
C ASP A 261 14.13 13.20 -7.13
N PHE A 262 13.11 13.25 -7.99
CA PHE A 262 12.23 12.09 -8.22
C PHE A 262 12.95 10.95 -8.92
N PHE A 263 13.83 11.24 -9.88
CA PHE A 263 14.65 10.23 -10.54
C PHE A 263 15.54 9.49 -9.53
N ASN A 264 16.19 10.20 -8.61
CA ASN A 264 17.02 9.60 -7.57
C ASN A 264 16.21 8.71 -6.63
N PHE A 265 15.04 9.18 -6.19
CA PHE A 265 14.12 8.37 -5.38
C PHE A 265 13.63 7.12 -6.11
N ALA A 266 13.13 7.27 -7.35
CA ALA A 266 12.67 6.15 -8.15
C ALA A 266 13.79 5.14 -8.45
N THR A 267 15.01 5.62 -8.72
CA THR A 267 16.18 4.76 -8.94
C THR A 267 16.50 3.95 -7.69
N PHE A 268 16.55 4.57 -6.52
CA PHE A 268 16.82 3.88 -5.25
C PHE A 268 15.82 2.75 -5.02
N ILE A 269 14.52 3.04 -5.18
CA ILE A 269 13.43 2.10 -4.93
C ILE A 269 13.43 0.94 -5.94
N ILE A 270 13.61 1.22 -7.22
CA ILE A 270 13.68 0.16 -8.24
C ILE A 270 14.88 -0.73 -7.98
N GLN A 271 16.08 -0.16 -7.84
CA GLN A 271 17.29 -0.99 -7.64
C GLN A 271 17.21 -1.89 -6.41
N ARG A 272 16.50 -1.44 -5.36
CA ARG A 272 16.32 -2.23 -4.14
C ARG A 272 15.30 -3.36 -4.29
N TYR A 273 14.17 -3.12 -4.97
CA TYR A 273 13.02 -4.05 -4.94
C TYR A 273 12.70 -4.75 -6.27
N ASP A 274 13.36 -4.41 -7.39
CA ASP A 274 13.04 -4.93 -8.74
C ASP A 274 13.06 -6.47 -8.83
N GLN A 275 13.90 -7.14 -8.03
CA GLN A 275 13.94 -8.60 -7.98
C GLN A 275 12.61 -9.23 -7.51
N TYR A 276 11.79 -8.51 -6.74
CA TYR A 276 10.55 -9.01 -6.14
C TYR A 276 9.29 -8.29 -6.64
N VAL A 277 9.45 -7.19 -7.38
CA VAL A 277 8.37 -6.34 -7.87
C VAL A 277 8.31 -6.40 -9.40
N GLU A 278 7.35 -7.14 -9.93
CA GLU A 278 7.19 -7.34 -11.37
C GLU A 278 6.47 -6.17 -12.07
N THR A 279 5.67 -5.40 -11.32
CA THR A 279 4.81 -4.34 -11.88
C THR A 279 5.06 -3.02 -11.15
N TRP A 280 5.34 -1.97 -11.91
CA TRP A 280 5.65 -0.65 -11.41
C TRP A 280 4.76 0.43 -12.02
N PHE A 281 4.28 1.35 -11.19
CA PHE A 281 3.62 2.58 -11.62
C PHE A 281 4.49 3.78 -11.23
N THR A 282 4.67 4.75 -12.14
CA THR A 282 5.48 5.94 -11.89
C THR A 282 4.77 6.88 -10.92
N ILE A 283 3.64 7.39 -11.38
CA ILE A 283 2.84 8.40 -10.70
C ILE A 283 1.38 7.94 -10.76
N ASN A 284 0.71 7.90 -9.62
CA ASN A 284 -0.73 7.69 -9.59
C ASN A 284 -1.44 8.91 -10.16
N GLU A 285 -2.39 8.68 -11.08
CA GLU A 285 -3.34 9.68 -11.59
C GLU A 285 -2.79 11.11 -11.76
N PRO A 286 -1.77 11.31 -12.62
CA PRO A 286 -1.05 12.58 -12.74
C PRO A 286 -1.94 13.76 -13.16
N GLN A 287 -3.10 13.52 -13.76
CA GLN A 287 -4.05 14.56 -14.16
C GLN A 287 -4.66 15.33 -12.97
N TYR A 288 -4.63 14.76 -11.76
CA TYR A 288 -5.10 15.42 -10.54
C TYR A 288 -3.96 16.03 -9.71
N CYS A 289 -2.71 15.93 -10.19
CA CYS A 289 -1.55 16.58 -9.58
C CYS A 289 -1.50 18.07 -9.99
N ASN A 290 -2.51 18.86 -9.61
CA ASN A 290 -2.56 20.31 -9.83
C ASN A 290 -2.14 21.07 -8.56
N TRP A 291 -0.83 21.08 -8.29
CA TRP A 291 -0.23 21.85 -7.21
C TRP A 291 0.04 23.30 -7.63
#